data_AF-A0ABD0C0J8-F1
#
_entry.id   AF-A0ABD0C0J8-F1
#
_cell.length_a   1.000
_cell.length_b   1.000
_cell.length_c   1.000
_cell.angle_alpha   90.00
_cell.angle_beta   90.00
_cell.angle_gamma   90.00
#
_symmetry.space_group_name_H-M   'P 1'
#
loop_
_entity.id
_entity.type
_entity.pdbx_description
1 polymer ?
#
loop_
_entity_poly.entity_id
_entity_poly.type
_entity_poly.pdbx_seq_one_letter_code
_entity_poly.pdbx_strand_id
1 'polypeptide(L)'
;MKHLFVLPESLPLSRLAEDAQDARTRLVRAKDTLAQLESRPTPQVPVEYEKHARALKAARTGMQHASLAARRIALRHIPKTLLTDTSLLSDIEHAELERLTTPFHLCYLCHAWHALNGFAAAQGVMVWLPDLHPRNVVALNRKALQAVFSTRPGEVREGRRVLSELTRHRLPLEERFGGWRPADYADALKRFPPVMRDEMRQKMNGVALILTPDSVTDSDVLSGASQTTILSSQSSGTTVT
;
A
#
# COMPACT_ATOMS: atom_id res chain seq x y z
N MET A 1 -21.43 10.78 -3.43
CA MET A 1 -20.23 11.03 -2.58
C MET A 1 -19.26 9.86 -2.78
N LYS A 2 -17.95 10.09 -2.92
CA LYS A 2 -16.97 8.98 -2.98
C LYS A 2 -16.67 8.55 -1.55
N HIS A 3 -17.17 7.38 -1.13
CA HIS A 3 -16.92 6.86 0.21
C HIS A 3 -15.42 6.54 0.38
N LEU A 4 -14.71 7.43 1.08
CA LEU A 4 -13.31 7.28 1.44
C LEU A 4 -13.25 6.89 2.91
N PHE A 5 -12.93 5.64 3.18
CA PHE A 5 -12.80 5.12 4.54
C PHE A 5 -11.37 5.37 5.03
N VAL A 6 -11.25 5.98 6.21
CA VAL A 6 -9.98 6.13 6.92
C VAL A 6 -9.92 5.04 7.97
N LEU A 7 -8.81 4.31 8.03
CA LEU A 7 -8.62 3.24 9.01
C LEU A 7 -7.31 3.48 9.78
N PRO A 8 -7.34 4.32 10.84
CA PRO A 8 -6.14 4.71 11.57
C PRO A 8 -5.49 3.54 12.32
N GLU A 9 -6.27 2.50 12.64
CA GLU A 9 -5.79 1.32 13.38
C GLU A 9 -5.17 0.23 12.47
N SER A 10 -5.09 0.47 11.16
CA SER A 10 -4.51 -0.50 10.23
C SER A 10 -3.00 -0.57 10.40
N LEU A 11 -2.51 -1.48 11.24
CA LEU A 11 -1.07 -1.68 11.49
C LEU A 11 -0.22 -1.76 10.21
N PRO A 12 -0.60 -2.46 9.12
CA PRO A 12 0.17 -2.47 7.88
C PRO A 12 0.28 -1.09 7.21
N LEU A 13 -0.77 -0.28 7.27
CA LEU A 13 -0.78 1.06 6.69
C LEU A 13 -0.02 2.04 7.58
N SER A 14 -0.17 1.96 8.90
CA SER A 14 0.57 2.78 9.84
C SER A 14 2.08 2.52 9.74
N ARG A 15 2.51 1.25 9.71
CA ARG A 15 3.92 0.89 9.47
C ARG A 15 4.44 1.42 8.13
N LEU A 16 3.64 1.33 7.07
CA LEU A 16 4.04 1.86 5.76
C LEU A 16 4.21 3.38 5.77
N ALA A 17 3.32 4.11 6.47
CA ALA A 17 3.45 5.55 6.63
C ALA A 17 4.67 5.93 7.48
N GLU A 18 4.91 5.21 8.58
CA GLU A 18 6.10 5.38 9.43
C GLU A 18 7.38 5.13 8.64
N ASP A 19 7.49 4.00 7.91
CA ASP A 19 8.63 3.67 7.07
C ASP A 19 8.88 4.74 5.99
N ALA A 20 7.82 5.25 5.37
CA ALA A 20 7.91 6.31 4.37
C ALA A 20 8.40 7.63 4.98
N GLN A 21 7.89 8.00 6.16
CA GLN A 21 8.30 9.20 6.88
C GLN A 21 9.76 9.12 7.35
N ASP A 22 10.18 7.94 7.82
CA ASP A 22 11.56 7.65 8.20
C ASP A 22 12.51 7.78 7.00
N ALA A 23 12.15 7.16 5.87
CA ALA A 23 12.95 7.23 4.66
C ALA A 23 13.05 8.66 4.13
N ARG A 24 11.96 9.42 4.15
CA ARG A 24 11.94 10.84 3.81
C ARG A 24 12.88 11.64 4.70
N THR A 25 12.79 11.45 6.01
CA THR A 25 13.66 12.14 6.98
C THR A 25 15.14 11.82 6.73
N ARG A 26 15.47 10.56 6.45
CA ARG A 26 16.84 10.15 6.10
C ARG A 26 17.31 10.77 4.79
N LEU A 27 16.44 10.84 3.78
CA LEU A 27 16.76 11.46 2.49
C LEU A 27 17.05 12.95 2.63
N VAL A 28 16.23 13.69 3.38
CA VAL A 28 16.44 15.12 3.67
C VAL A 28 17.76 15.32 4.39
N ARG A 29 18.01 14.58 5.48
CA ARG A 29 19.29 14.68 6.23
C ARG A 29 20.51 14.38 5.38
N ALA A 30 20.44 13.37 4.51
CA ALA A 30 21.54 13.01 3.61
C ALA A 30 21.79 14.11 2.56
N LYS A 31 20.72 14.69 2.01
CA LYS A 31 20.78 15.82 1.08
C LYS A 31 21.43 17.05 1.73
N ASP A 32 20.98 17.40 2.93
CA ASP A 32 21.50 18.57 3.67
C ASP A 32 22.98 18.39 4.03
N THR A 33 23.35 17.18 4.49
CA THR A 33 24.75 16.85 4.81
C THR A 33 25.66 16.97 3.59
N LEU A 34 25.20 16.47 2.44
CA LEU A 34 25.95 16.55 1.19
C LEU A 34 26.10 18.02 0.74
N ALA A 35 25.00 18.78 0.71
CA ALA A 35 25.01 20.20 0.34
C ALA A 35 25.90 21.04 1.27
N GLN A 36 25.91 20.74 2.57
CA GLN A 36 26.78 21.42 3.53
C GLN A 36 28.26 21.14 3.27
N LEU A 37 28.62 19.92 2.84
CA LEU A 37 30.02 19.58 2.53
C LEU A 37 30.47 20.12 1.17
N GLU A 38 29.57 20.17 0.19
CA GLU A 38 29.82 20.72 -1.14
C GLU A 38 29.93 22.24 -1.15
N SER A 39 29.26 22.93 -0.24
CA SER A 39 29.37 24.39 -0.07
C SER A 39 30.63 24.85 0.67
N ARG A 40 31.33 23.95 1.38
CA ARG A 40 32.59 24.31 2.08
C ARG A 40 33.73 24.47 1.08
N PRO A 41 34.59 25.49 1.23
CA PRO A 41 35.78 25.62 0.40
C PRO A 41 36.70 24.41 0.60
N THR A 42 37.26 23.91 -0.50
CA THR A 42 38.19 22.78 -0.48
C THR A 42 39.47 23.17 0.28
N PRO A 43 39.85 22.45 1.34
CA PRO A 43 41.08 22.75 2.07
C PRO A 43 42.32 22.59 1.19
N GLN A 44 43.29 23.49 1.34
CA GLN A 44 44.58 23.43 0.62
C GLN A 44 45.63 22.58 1.37
N VAL A 45 45.46 22.39 2.69
CA VAL A 45 46.35 21.57 3.51
C VAL A 45 46.12 20.09 3.20
N PRO A 46 47.16 19.29 2.86
CA PRO A 46 47.00 17.90 2.41
C PRO A 46 46.19 17.00 3.37
N VAL A 47 46.46 17.10 4.68
CA VAL A 47 45.77 16.29 5.71
C VAL A 47 44.30 16.68 5.83
N GLU A 48 43.97 17.96 5.75
CA GLU A 48 42.60 18.46 5.81
C GLU A 48 41.83 18.16 4.52
N TYR A 49 42.52 18.22 3.38
CA TYR A 49 41.99 17.82 2.07
C TYR A 49 41.56 16.35 2.09
N GLU A 50 42.43 15.45 2.54
CA GLU A 50 42.09 14.03 2.64
C GLU A 50 40.86 13.78 3.53
N LYS A 51 40.79 14.47 4.67
CA LYS A 51 39.65 14.37 5.59
C LYS A 51 38.36 14.87 4.94
N HIS A 52 38.41 16.00 4.23
CA HIS A 52 37.27 16.56 3.50
C HIS A 52 36.83 15.62 2.37
N ALA A 53 37.77 15.10 1.56
CA ALA A 53 37.47 14.17 0.47
C ALA A 53 36.84 12.87 0.97
N ARG A 54 37.32 12.31 2.09
CA ARG A 54 36.72 11.13 2.73
C ARG A 54 35.30 11.42 3.23
N ALA A 55 35.09 12.58 3.87
CA ALA A 55 33.77 13.00 4.34
C ALA A 55 32.79 13.20 3.17
N LEU A 56 33.23 13.83 2.08
CA LEU A 56 32.42 14.05 0.89
C LEU A 56 32.04 12.72 0.21
N LYS A 57 32.99 11.78 0.10
CA LYS A 57 32.72 10.44 -0.42
C LYS A 57 31.69 9.71 0.45
N ALA A 58 31.85 9.75 1.77
CA ALA A 58 30.91 9.14 2.70
C ALA A 58 29.50 9.76 2.60
N ALA A 59 29.40 11.09 2.47
CA ALA A 59 28.12 11.78 2.30
C ALA A 59 27.43 11.40 0.98
N ARG A 60 28.19 11.29 -0.13
CA ARG A 60 27.65 10.81 -1.41
C ARG A 60 27.12 9.39 -1.33
N THR A 61 27.86 8.48 -0.70
CA THR A 61 27.41 7.10 -0.46
C THR A 61 26.18 7.07 0.45
N GLY A 62 26.14 7.90 1.49
CA GLY A 62 24.97 8.07 2.35
C GLY A 62 23.72 8.52 1.58
N MET A 63 23.87 9.49 0.68
CA MET A 63 22.79 9.95 -0.20
C MET A 63 22.31 8.84 -1.14
N GLN A 64 23.23 8.09 -1.76
CA GLN A 64 22.91 6.94 -2.62
C GLN A 64 22.08 5.88 -1.89
N HIS A 65 22.47 5.54 -0.66
CA HIS A 65 21.73 4.58 0.16
C HIS A 65 20.36 5.10 0.58
N ALA A 66 20.26 6.38 0.96
CA ALA A 66 18.98 7.00 1.32
C ALA A 66 18.02 7.04 0.11
N SER A 67 18.52 7.40 -1.07
CA SER A 67 17.75 7.39 -2.31
C SER A 67 17.24 5.99 -2.65
N LEU A 68 18.11 4.97 -2.60
CA LEU A 68 17.71 3.60 -2.89
C LEU A 68 16.63 3.09 -1.91
N ALA A 69 16.77 3.40 -0.62
CA ALA A 69 15.80 3.03 0.40
C ALA A 69 14.44 3.70 0.15
N ALA A 70 14.42 5.01 -0.13
CA ALA A 70 13.21 5.77 -0.44
C ALA A 70 12.54 5.29 -1.73
N ARG A 71 13.32 5.02 -2.80
CA ARG A 71 12.85 4.46 -4.08
C ARG A 71 12.14 3.13 -3.88
N ARG A 72 12.68 2.23 -3.06
CA ARG A 72 12.06 0.93 -2.76
C ARG A 72 10.71 1.05 -2.05
N ILE A 73 10.50 2.11 -1.27
CA ILE A 73 9.22 2.38 -0.61
C ILE A 73 8.21 3.00 -1.61
N ALA A 74 8.65 3.99 -2.38
CA ALA A 74 7.82 4.63 -3.42
C ALA A 74 7.33 3.59 -4.44
N LEU A 75 8.24 2.73 -4.92
CA LEU A 75 8.00 1.70 -5.92
C LEU A 75 7.75 0.31 -5.31
N ARG A 76 7.16 0.22 -4.11
CA ARG A 76 6.92 -1.05 -3.38
C ARG A 76 6.15 -2.15 -4.15
N HIS A 77 5.48 -1.78 -5.24
CA HIS A 77 4.77 -2.71 -6.11
C HIS A 77 5.70 -3.45 -7.09
N ILE A 78 6.96 -2.98 -7.22
CA ILE A 78 8.01 -3.58 -8.04
C ILE A 78 8.89 -4.45 -7.14
N PRO A 79 9.30 -5.65 -7.59
CA PRO A 79 10.25 -6.49 -6.86
C PRO A 79 11.55 -5.73 -6.50
N LYS A 80 11.99 -5.84 -5.24
CA LYS A 80 13.19 -5.15 -4.73
C LYS A 80 14.46 -5.46 -5.52
N THR A 81 14.54 -6.65 -6.14
CA THR A 81 15.67 -7.10 -6.97
C THR A 81 15.82 -6.30 -8.26
N LEU A 82 14.73 -5.70 -8.76
CA LEU A 82 14.74 -4.83 -9.95
C LEU A 82 15.04 -3.36 -9.59
N LEU A 83 15.01 -3.02 -8.30
CA LEU A 83 15.25 -1.66 -7.79
C LEU A 83 16.66 -1.58 -7.23
N THR A 84 17.63 -1.36 -8.12
CA THR A 84 19.07 -1.24 -7.80
C THR A 84 19.63 0.16 -8.03
N ASP A 85 18.89 1.04 -8.71
CA ASP A 85 19.35 2.39 -9.01
C ASP A 85 19.47 3.25 -7.73
N THR A 86 20.65 3.84 -7.53
CA THR A 86 21.01 4.71 -6.41
C THR A 86 21.03 6.20 -6.76
N SER A 87 20.61 6.57 -7.97
CA SER A 87 20.43 7.95 -8.40
C SER A 87 19.43 8.70 -7.52
N LEU A 88 19.36 10.02 -7.68
CA LEU A 88 18.32 10.83 -7.05
C LEU A 88 16.93 10.34 -7.47
N LEU A 89 15.95 10.54 -6.58
CA LEU A 89 14.56 10.22 -6.89
C LEU A 89 14.06 11.15 -8.00
N SER A 90 13.28 10.60 -8.92
CA SER A 90 12.47 11.38 -9.85
C SER A 90 11.32 12.09 -9.13
N ASP A 91 10.73 13.09 -9.78
CA ASP A 91 9.57 13.83 -9.23
C ASP A 91 8.38 12.91 -8.93
N ILE A 92 8.19 11.88 -9.75
CA ILE A 92 7.14 10.87 -9.56
C ILE A 92 7.41 10.05 -8.30
N GLU A 93 8.66 9.61 -8.09
CA GLU A 93 9.05 8.85 -6.89
C GLU A 93 8.91 9.69 -5.62
N HIS A 94 9.26 10.98 -5.70
CA HIS A 94 9.04 11.94 -4.62
C HIS A 94 7.55 12.10 -4.30
N ALA A 95 6.72 12.34 -5.30
CA ALA A 95 5.27 12.48 -5.11
C ALA A 95 4.64 11.22 -4.50
N GLU A 96 5.09 10.03 -4.93
CA GLU A 96 4.60 8.77 -4.38
C GLU A 96 5.05 8.53 -2.94
N LEU A 97 6.29 8.89 -2.59
CA LEU A 97 6.78 8.81 -1.22
C LEU A 97 6.00 9.77 -0.30
N GLU A 98 5.79 11.02 -0.72
CA GLU A 98 5.02 12.02 0.03
C GLU A 98 3.58 11.54 0.25
N ARG A 99 2.94 10.98 -0.77
CA ARG A 99 1.58 10.41 -0.64
C ARG A 99 1.48 9.36 0.46
N LEU A 100 2.52 8.57 0.68
CA LEU A 100 2.53 7.54 1.73
C LEU A 100 2.61 8.12 3.15
N THR A 101 3.07 9.36 3.29
CA THR A 101 3.10 10.06 4.59
C THR A 101 1.75 10.69 4.94
N THR A 102 0.80 10.72 4.00
CA THR A 102 -0.56 11.22 4.22
C THR A 102 -1.52 10.11 4.67
N PRO A 103 -2.63 10.44 5.36
CA PRO A 103 -3.64 9.46 5.75
C PRO A 103 -4.18 8.66 4.56
N PHE A 104 -4.26 7.34 4.71
CA PHE A 104 -4.79 6.48 3.66
C PHE A 104 -6.31 6.57 3.56
N HIS A 105 -6.77 6.91 2.37
CA HIS A 105 -8.18 6.84 2.00
C HIS A 105 -8.45 5.57 1.18
N LEU A 106 -9.13 4.61 1.79
CA LEU A 106 -9.43 3.32 1.21
C LEU A 106 -10.82 3.32 0.56
N CYS A 107 -10.94 2.63 -0.56
CA CYS A 107 -12.26 2.26 -1.08
C CYS A 107 -12.91 1.20 -0.17
N TYR A 108 -14.22 1.00 -0.32
CA TYR A 108 -15.01 0.03 0.44
C TYR A 108 -14.39 -1.38 0.50
N LEU A 109 -13.96 -1.92 -0.64
CA LEU A 109 -13.35 -3.25 -0.71
C LEU A 109 -11.99 -3.31 0.01
N CYS A 110 -11.11 -2.34 -0.23
CA CYS A 110 -9.82 -2.29 0.46
C CYS A 110 -10.00 -2.12 1.97
N HIS A 111 -10.97 -1.32 2.40
CA HIS A 111 -11.30 -1.17 3.81
C HIS A 111 -11.68 -2.52 4.43
N ALA A 112 -12.55 -3.31 3.79
CA ALA A 112 -12.93 -4.63 4.27
C ALA A 112 -11.73 -5.59 4.42
N TRP A 113 -10.74 -5.51 3.52
CA TRP A 113 -9.49 -6.29 3.63
C TRP A 113 -8.64 -5.93 4.85
N HIS A 114 -8.71 -4.69 5.33
CA HIS A 114 -8.01 -4.26 6.54
C HIS A 114 -8.85 -4.40 7.81
N ALA A 115 -10.17 -4.47 7.69
CA ALA A 115 -11.12 -4.60 8.78
C ALA A 115 -11.91 -5.91 8.67
N LEU A 116 -11.20 -7.05 8.82
CA LEU A 116 -11.78 -8.40 8.64
C LEU A 116 -12.92 -8.75 9.61
N ASN A 117 -13.01 -8.05 10.75
CA ASN A 117 -14.12 -8.16 11.71
C ASN A 117 -15.28 -7.18 11.44
N GLY A 118 -15.16 -6.34 10.41
CA GLY A 118 -16.21 -5.38 10.03
C GLY A 118 -17.35 -6.05 9.27
N PHE A 119 -18.50 -5.38 9.24
CA PHE A 119 -19.73 -5.88 8.59
C PHE A 119 -19.49 -6.39 7.17
N ALA A 120 -18.84 -5.56 6.33
CA ALA A 120 -18.53 -5.90 4.94
C ALA A 120 -17.78 -7.22 4.81
N ALA A 121 -16.69 -7.37 5.58
CA ALA A 121 -15.86 -8.55 5.57
C ALA A 121 -16.60 -9.77 6.13
N ALA A 122 -17.45 -9.61 7.15
CA ALA A 122 -18.21 -10.71 7.73
C ALA A 122 -19.16 -11.40 6.73
N GLN A 123 -19.63 -10.69 5.69
CA GLN A 123 -20.42 -11.28 4.60
C GLN A 123 -19.56 -11.92 3.50
N GLY A 124 -18.25 -11.68 3.52
CA GLY A 124 -17.29 -12.19 2.55
C GLY A 124 -16.77 -13.58 2.90
N VAL A 125 -15.88 -14.07 2.03
CA VAL A 125 -15.24 -15.38 2.15
C VAL A 125 -13.74 -15.22 1.94
N MET A 126 -12.93 -15.83 2.82
CA MET A 126 -11.50 -15.95 2.59
C MET A 126 -11.25 -17.06 1.56
N VAL A 127 -10.33 -16.81 0.63
CA VAL A 127 -9.98 -17.74 -0.46
C VAL A 127 -8.47 -17.79 -0.67
N TRP A 128 -7.97 -18.86 -1.30
CA TRP A 128 -6.57 -19.02 -1.66
C TRP A 128 -6.34 -18.70 -3.15
N LEU A 129 -5.68 -17.59 -3.43
CA LEU A 129 -5.36 -17.07 -4.77
C LEU A 129 -3.89 -16.59 -4.82
N PRO A 130 -2.90 -17.51 -4.72
CA PRO A 130 -1.48 -17.15 -4.60
C PRO A 130 -0.92 -16.45 -5.83
N ASP A 131 -1.48 -16.73 -7.02
CA ASP A 131 -1.00 -16.21 -8.30
C ASP A 131 -1.60 -14.84 -8.64
N LEU A 132 -2.55 -14.34 -7.84
CA LEU A 132 -3.19 -13.05 -8.05
C LEU A 132 -2.75 -12.02 -7.02
N HIS A 133 -2.14 -10.94 -7.53
CA HIS A 133 -1.84 -9.79 -6.69
C HIS A 133 -3.12 -9.22 -6.06
N PRO A 134 -3.14 -8.85 -4.75
CA PRO A 134 -4.33 -8.35 -4.06
C PRO A 134 -5.07 -7.22 -4.78
N ARG A 135 -4.32 -6.32 -5.43
CA ARG A 135 -4.88 -5.25 -6.28
C ARG A 135 -5.82 -5.79 -7.36
N ASN A 136 -5.43 -6.88 -8.02
CA ASN A 136 -6.20 -7.49 -9.10
C ASN A 136 -7.42 -8.21 -8.55
N VAL A 137 -7.28 -8.89 -7.39
CA VAL A 137 -8.40 -9.52 -6.70
C VAL A 137 -9.46 -8.49 -6.33
N VAL A 138 -9.06 -7.37 -5.71
CA VAL A 138 -9.96 -6.26 -5.36
C VAL A 138 -10.61 -5.66 -6.61
N ALA A 139 -9.85 -5.47 -7.69
CA ALA A 139 -10.41 -4.94 -8.94
C ALA A 139 -11.43 -5.88 -9.59
N LEU A 140 -11.14 -7.18 -9.62
CA LEU A 140 -12.02 -8.20 -10.15
C LEU A 140 -13.28 -8.36 -9.30
N ASN A 141 -13.14 -8.44 -7.98
CA ASN A 141 -14.27 -8.53 -7.06
C ASN A 141 -15.19 -7.30 -7.17
N ARG A 142 -14.62 -6.08 -7.28
CA ARG A 142 -15.41 -4.86 -7.54
C ARG A 142 -16.23 -4.97 -8.83
N LYS A 143 -15.59 -5.33 -9.95
CA LYS A 143 -16.28 -5.44 -11.24
C LYS A 143 -17.39 -6.48 -11.21
N ALA A 144 -17.13 -7.62 -10.57
CA ALA A 144 -18.12 -8.68 -10.42
C ALA A 144 -19.32 -8.20 -9.58
N LEU A 145 -19.08 -7.51 -8.46
CA LEU A 145 -20.15 -6.92 -7.65
C LEU A 145 -20.94 -5.85 -8.42
N GLN A 146 -20.27 -4.95 -9.14
CA GLN A 146 -20.94 -3.96 -9.99
C GLN A 146 -21.86 -4.62 -11.02
N ALA A 147 -21.39 -5.71 -11.66
CA ALA A 147 -22.19 -6.45 -12.62
C ALA A 147 -23.42 -7.13 -11.97
N VAL A 148 -23.31 -7.62 -10.73
CA VAL A 148 -24.45 -8.20 -9.99
C VAL A 148 -25.56 -7.17 -9.72
N PHE A 149 -25.21 -5.90 -9.51
CA PHE A 149 -26.17 -4.81 -9.31
C PHE A 149 -26.54 -4.07 -10.61
N SER A 150 -26.13 -4.59 -11.77
CA SER A 150 -26.49 -4.03 -13.07
C SER A 150 -27.98 -4.25 -13.39
N THR A 151 -28.56 -3.37 -14.21
CA THR A 151 -29.90 -3.55 -14.76
C THR A 151 -29.96 -4.58 -15.90
N ARG A 152 -28.80 -5.03 -16.41
CA ARG A 152 -28.69 -5.93 -17.56
C ARG A 152 -28.59 -7.39 -17.10
N PRO A 153 -29.57 -8.27 -17.39
CA PRO A 153 -29.57 -9.65 -16.89
C PRO A 153 -28.34 -10.47 -17.31
N GLY A 154 -27.77 -10.20 -18.49
CA GLY A 154 -26.54 -10.86 -18.95
C GLY A 154 -25.33 -10.52 -18.08
N GLU A 155 -25.19 -9.26 -17.68
CA GLU A 155 -24.11 -8.81 -16.79
C GLU A 155 -24.30 -9.37 -15.38
N VAL A 156 -25.54 -9.40 -14.88
CA VAL A 156 -25.85 -10.00 -13.57
C VAL A 156 -25.44 -11.46 -13.52
N ARG A 157 -25.76 -12.24 -14.56
CA ARG A 157 -25.36 -13.66 -14.64
C ARG A 157 -23.85 -13.83 -14.65
N GLU A 158 -23.15 -13.02 -15.44
CA GLU A 158 -21.68 -13.11 -15.53
C GLU A 158 -21.02 -12.68 -14.21
N GLY A 159 -21.51 -11.60 -13.57
CA GLY A 159 -21.04 -11.17 -12.25
C GLY A 159 -21.19 -12.26 -11.20
N ARG A 160 -22.37 -12.92 -11.15
CA ARG A 160 -22.62 -14.06 -10.24
C ARG A 160 -21.69 -15.25 -10.55
N ARG A 161 -21.45 -15.54 -11.84
CA ARG A 161 -20.53 -16.60 -12.26
C ARG A 161 -19.11 -16.33 -11.77
N VAL A 162 -18.59 -15.12 -11.97
CA VAL A 162 -17.25 -14.72 -11.52
C VAL A 162 -17.13 -14.82 -9.99
N LEU A 163 -18.11 -14.32 -9.23
CA LEU A 163 -18.09 -14.44 -7.76
C LEU A 163 -18.15 -15.90 -7.31
N SER A 164 -18.96 -16.73 -7.98
CA SER A 164 -19.05 -18.16 -7.67
C SER A 164 -17.72 -18.87 -7.93
N GLU A 165 -17.02 -18.53 -9.01
CA GLU A 165 -15.72 -19.11 -9.30
C GLU A 165 -14.67 -18.68 -8.27
N LEU A 166 -14.59 -17.39 -7.95
CA LEU A 166 -13.66 -16.88 -6.94
C LEU A 166 -13.87 -17.55 -5.57
N THR A 167 -15.12 -17.71 -5.14
CA THR A 167 -15.45 -18.29 -3.83
C THR A 167 -15.20 -19.79 -3.73
N ARG A 168 -15.10 -20.53 -4.85
CA ARG A 168 -14.71 -21.96 -4.84
C ARG A 168 -13.31 -22.18 -4.30
N HIS A 169 -12.43 -21.18 -4.45
CA HIS A 169 -11.07 -21.23 -3.91
C HIS A 169 -10.98 -21.10 -2.38
N ARG A 170 -12.10 -21.21 -1.66
CA ARG A 170 -12.12 -21.32 -0.18
C ARG A 170 -11.70 -22.70 0.34
N LEU A 171 -11.91 -23.76 -0.45
CA LEU A 171 -11.67 -25.15 0.01
C LEU A 171 -10.22 -25.40 0.48
N PRO A 172 -9.18 -24.93 -0.23
CA PRO A 172 -7.80 -25.08 0.25
C PRO A 172 -7.54 -24.41 1.60
N LEU A 173 -8.30 -23.37 1.95
CA LEU A 173 -8.17 -22.73 3.26
C LEU A 173 -8.85 -23.52 4.37
N GLU A 174 -9.96 -24.18 4.06
CA GLU A 174 -10.64 -25.05 5.00
C GLU A 174 -9.73 -26.23 5.41
N GLU A 175 -9.02 -26.82 4.44
CA GLU A 175 -8.03 -27.87 4.68
C GLU A 175 -6.80 -27.37 5.45
N ARG A 176 -6.28 -26.18 5.11
CA ARG A 176 -5.03 -25.66 5.67
C ARG A 176 -5.19 -24.96 7.02
N PHE A 177 -6.29 -24.25 7.22
CA PHE A 177 -6.52 -23.36 8.37
C PHE A 177 -7.77 -23.74 9.19
N GLY A 178 -8.54 -24.74 8.77
CA GLY A 178 -9.76 -25.19 9.47
C GLY A 178 -10.97 -24.27 9.28
N GLY A 179 -10.87 -23.24 8.42
CA GLY A 179 -11.95 -22.28 8.21
C GLY A 179 -11.63 -21.21 7.16
N TRP A 180 -12.68 -20.54 6.71
CA TRP A 180 -12.62 -19.51 5.66
C TRP A 180 -13.35 -18.22 6.07
N ARG A 181 -13.86 -18.12 7.31
CA ARG A 181 -14.59 -16.94 7.76
C ARG A 181 -13.59 -15.82 8.08
N PRO A 182 -13.77 -14.60 7.56
CA PRO A 182 -12.81 -13.51 7.77
C PRO A 182 -12.53 -13.19 9.26
N ALA A 183 -13.54 -13.32 10.12
CA ALA A 183 -13.40 -13.09 11.56
C ALA A 183 -12.39 -14.03 12.24
N ASP A 184 -12.34 -15.30 11.84
CA ASP A 184 -11.42 -16.29 12.40
C ASP A 184 -9.95 -15.88 12.14
N TYR A 185 -9.68 -15.32 10.95
CA TYR A 185 -8.36 -14.82 10.56
C TYR A 185 -8.01 -13.54 11.31
N ALA A 186 -8.98 -12.66 11.52
CA ALA A 186 -8.80 -11.45 12.30
C ALA A 186 -8.45 -11.78 13.76
N ASP A 187 -9.15 -12.73 14.35
CA ASP A 187 -8.95 -13.15 15.74
C ASP A 187 -7.64 -13.92 15.91
N ALA A 188 -7.28 -14.77 14.94
CA ALA A 188 -5.95 -15.38 14.89
C ALA A 188 -4.87 -14.29 14.92
N LEU A 189 -4.92 -13.32 13.99
CA LEU A 189 -3.97 -12.21 13.91
C LEU A 189 -3.87 -11.37 15.20
N LYS A 190 -4.98 -11.18 15.91
CA LYS A 190 -5.00 -10.47 17.20
C LYS A 190 -4.28 -11.24 18.29
N ARG A 191 -4.50 -12.56 18.39
CA ARG A 191 -3.94 -13.43 19.43
C ARG A 191 -2.42 -13.64 19.29
N PHE A 192 -1.86 -13.51 18.09
CA PHE A 192 -0.41 -13.64 17.89
C PHE A 192 0.36 -12.39 18.38
N PRO A 193 1.47 -12.58 19.12
CA PRO A 193 2.38 -11.49 19.49
C PRO A 193 2.88 -10.72 18.26
N PRO A 194 3.10 -9.39 18.36
CA PRO A 194 3.53 -8.57 17.22
C PRO A 194 4.74 -9.10 16.44
N VAL A 195 5.69 -9.74 17.13
CA VAL A 195 6.91 -10.32 16.55
C VAL A 195 6.63 -11.52 15.63
N MET A 196 5.58 -12.29 15.92
CA MET A 196 5.20 -13.48 15.14
C MET A 196 4.19 -13.16 14.03
N ARG A 197 3.61 -11.95 14.04
CA ARG A 197 2.61 -11.55 13.05
C ARG A 197 3.19 -11.51 11.64
N ASP A 198 4.47 -11.19 11.48
CA ASP A 198 5.10 -11.12 10.16
C ASP A 198 5.28 -12.52 9.54
N GLU A 199 5.68 -13.52 10.34
CA GLU A 199 5.73 -14.93 9.91
C GLU A 199 4.31 -15.45 9.56
N MET A 200 3.32 -15.11 10.39
CA MET A 200 1.92 -15.49 10.11
C MET A 200 1.40 -14.85 8.82
N ARG A 201 1.71 -13.57 8.58
CA ARG A 201 1.39 -12.89 7.32
C ARG A 201 2.05 -13.55 6.12
N GLN A 202 3.29 -14.04 6.26
CA GLN A 202 3.93 -14.83 5.21
C GLN A 202 3.22 -16.16 4.95
N LYS A 203 2.79 -16.87 6.01
CA LYS A 203 2.02 -18.12 5.87
C LYS A 203 0.67 -17.89 5.17
N MET A 204 0.07 -16.72 5.37
CA MET A 204 -1.16 -16.27 4.72
C MET A 204 -0.91 -15.58 3.35
N ASN A 205 0.31 -15.58 2.83
CA ASN A 205 0.57 -15.02 1.51
C ASN A 205 -0.23 -15.77 0.45
N GLY A 206 -1.06 -15.09 -0.35
CA GLY A 206 -2.01 -15.71 -1.27
C GLY A 206 -3.42 -15.90 -0.70
N VAL A 207 -3.63 -15.66 0.59
CA VAL A 207 -4.99 -15.55 1.15
C VAL A 207 -5.59 -14.21 0.73
N ALA A 208 -6.84 -14.25 0.26
CA ALA A 208 -7.58 -13.09 -0.22
C ALA A 208 -9.01 -13.07 0.34
N LEU A 209 -9.58 -11.87 0.48
CA LEU A 209 -10.98 -11.69 0.85
C LEU A 209 -11.82 -11.40 -0.42
N ILE A 210 -12.87 -12.21 -0.63
CA ILE A 210 -13.88 -11.98 -1.66
C ILE A 210 -15.16 -11.53 -0.98
N LEU A 211 -15.59 -10.31 -1.27
CA LEU A 211 -16.88 -9.80 -0.81
C LEU A 211 -18.01 -10.35 -1.68
N THR A 212 -19.12 -10.68 -1.03
CA THR A 212 -20.36 -11.16 -1.66
C THR A 212 -21.35 -10.00 -1.83
N PRO A 213 -22.44 -10.15 -2.61
CA PRO A 213 -23.43 -9.09 -2.77
C PRO A 213 -24.01 -8.60 -1.45
N ASP A 214 -24.19 -9.49 -0.46
CA ASP A 214 -24.76 -9.17 0.85
C ASP A 214 -23.88 -8.22 1.69
N SER A 215 -22.60 -8.11 1.35
CA SER A 215 -21.74 -7.08 1.96
C SER A 215 -22.17 -5.67 1.58
N VAL A 216 -22.69 -5.47 0.36
CA VAL A 216 -22.88 -4.15 -0.24
C VAL A 216 -24.15 -3.49 0.30
N THR A 217 -23.98 -2.50 1.17
CA THR A 217 -25.09 -1.74 1.76
C THR A 217 -25.68 -0.70 0.79
N ASP A 218 -24.87 -0.20 -0.13
CA ASP A 218 -25.23 0.77 -1.16
C ASP A 218 -24.33 0.53 -2.38
N SER A 219 -24.90 0.41 -3.58
CA SER A 219 -24.13 0.18 -4.82
C SER A 219 -23.15 1.30 -5.14
N ASP A 220 -23.39 2.52 -4.65
CA ASP A 220 -22.51 3.68 -4.87
C ASP A 220 -21.11 3.48 -4.28
N VAL A 221 -20.98 2.64 -3.23
CA VAL A 221 -19.68 2.31 -2.61
C VAL A 221 -18.77 1.50 -3.55
N LEU A 222 -19.34 0.90 -4.60
CA LEU A 222 -18.61 0.14 -5.60
C LEU A 222 -18.06 1.04 -6.71
N SER A 223 -18.51 2.28 -6.82
CA SER A 223 -18.01 3.23 -7.80
C SER A 223 -16.55 3.57 -7.52
N GLY A 224 -15.67 3.34 -8.50
CA GLY A 224 -14.24 3.54 -8.34
C GLY A 224 -13.89 4.99 -8.01
N ALA A 225 -13.37 5.25 -6.81
CA ALA A 225 -12.68 6.49 -6.55
C ALA A 225 -11.30 6.44 -7.24
N SER A 226 -11.17 7.05 -8.41
CA SER A 226 -9.85 7.41 -8.94
C SER A 226 -9.22 8.42 -7.97
N GLN A 227 -8.19 8.00 -7.25
CA GLN A 227 -7.40 8.87 -6.35
C GLN A 227 -6.72 10.02 -7.13
N THR A 228 -6.62 9.92 -8.45
CA THR A 228 -6.05 10.94 -9.35
C THR A 228 -6.87 12.25 -9.41
N THR A 229 -8.16 12.23 -9.07
CA THR A 229 -9.03 13.42 -9.19
C THR A 229 -8.95 14.38 -8.00
N ILE A 230 -8.27 14.02 -6.90
CA ILE A 230 -8.29 14.82 -5.66
C ILE A 230 -7.20 15.92 -5.65
N LEU A 231 -6.12 15.74 -6.42
CA LEU A 231 -5.03 16.73 -6.50
C LEU A 231 -5.41 17.98 -7.33
N SER A 232 -6.43 17.90 -8.19
CA SER A 232 -6.90 19.06 -8.97
C SER A 232 -7.90 19.96 -8.24
N SER A 233 -8.44 19.52 -7.09
CA SER A 233 -9.45 20.29 -6.34
C SER A 233 -8.88 21.04 -5.13
N GLN A 234 -7.56 20.97 -4.88
CA GLN A 234 -6.91 21.71 -3.78
C GLN A 234 -6.04 22.89 -4.26
N SER A 235 -5.94 23.16 -5.57
CA SER A 235 -5.11 24.25 -6.12
C SER A 235 -5.86 25.53 -6.50
N SER A 236 -7.15 25.65 -6.20
CA SER A 236 -7.95 26.84 -6.55
C SER A 236 -8.54 27.47 -5.29
N GLY A 237 -7.76 28.34 -4.65
CA GLY A 237 -8.22 29.09 -3.49
C GLY A 237 -7.19 29.98 -2.83
N THR A 238 -6.54 30.89 -3.56
CA THR A 238 -5.98 32.10 -2.94
C THR A 238 -6.04 33.25 -3.94
N THR A 239 -7.16 33.96 -3.97
CA THR A 239 -7.23 35.32 -4.52
C THR A 239 -6.77 36.25 -3.40
N VAL A 240 -5.58 36.83 -3.58
CA VAL A 240 -5.06 37.91 -2.74
C VAL A 240 -5.84 39.18 -3.08
N THR A 241 -6.43 39.81 -2.06
CA THR A 241 -6.89 41.21 -2.09
C THR A 241 -5.72 42.16 -1.97
#